data_AF-A0AAJ0GAR7-F1
#
_entry.id   AF-A0AAJ0GAR7-F1
#
_cell.length_a   1.000
_cell.length_b   1.000
_cell.length_c   1.000
_cell.angle_alpha   90.00
_cell.angle_beta   90.00
_cell.angle_gamma   90.00
#
_symmetry.space_group_name_H-M   'P 1'
#
loop_
_entity.id
_entity.type
_entity.pdbx_description
1 polymer ?
#
loop_
_entity_poly.entity_id
_entity_poly.type
_entity_poly.pdbx_seq_one_letter_code
_entity_poly.pdbx_strand_id
1 'polypeptide(L)'
;MGLTSILTAALCATTALARSHQHVNKQMPEDAVQRRHANAPHLQPRGKPAYGGPPSQGPIIPQNANATKFKVDGNNIPFVDFNVGESYAGLLPISDEDDVSELYFWFFPSDNPSADDEILIWLNGGPGCSSLEGLLQENGPFIWQYGTYRQVIQNPYTWVNLTNVLWVEQPAGTGFSQKKGTPSATNELEVAAQFLGFFKNFVDTFGLQNRKIYITGESYAGY
;
A
#
# COMPACT_ATOMS: atom_id res chain seq x y z
N MET A 1 0.92 -20.71 -63.52
CA MET A 1 1.73 -21.13 -62.36
C MET A 1 2.52 -19.93 -61.87
N GLY A 2 2.19 -19.41 -60.70
CA GLY A 2 2.88 -18.28 -60.06
C GLY A 2 2.60 -18.31 -58.56
N LEU A 3 3.66 -18.47 -57.79
CA LEU A 3 3.74 -18.39 -56.32
C LEU A 3 3.24 -17.01 -55.85
N THR A 4 2.74 -16.75 -54.64
CA THR A 4 3.22 -17.13 -53.30
C THR A 4 2.15 -16.72 -52.28
N SER A 5 1.84 -17.57 -51.30
CA SER A 5 0.94 -17.26 -50.18
C SER A 5 1.62 -16.36 -49.15
N ILE A 6 0.88 -15.36 -48.67
CA ILE A 6 1.27 -14.38 -47.66
C ILE A 6 1.25 -15.04 -46.27
N LEU A 7 2.41 -15.16 -45.63
CA LEU A 7 2.53 -15.35 -44.18
C LEU A 7 2.51 -13.96 -43.53
N THR A 8 1.47 -13.64 -42.76
CA THR A 8 1.49 -12.54 -41.79
C THR A 8 1.54 -13.15 -40.39
N ALA A 9 2.74 -13.26 -39.85
CA ALA A 9 2.97 -13.56 -38.44
C ALA A 9 3.25 -12.23 -37.71
N ALA A 10 2.64 -12.11 -36.53
CA ALA A 10 2.57 -10.92 -35.71
C ALA A 10 3.94 -10.27 -35.40
N LEU A 11 4.01 -8.95 -35.60
CA LEU A 11 5.10 -8.12 -35.12
C LEU A 11 4.77 -7.63 -33.70
N CYS A 12 5.06 -8.44 -32.69
CA CYS A 12 5.23 -7.93 -31.32
C CYS A 12 6.63 -7.30 -31.23
N ALA A 13 6.72 -5.98 -31.40
CA ALA A 13 7.95 -5.23 -31.20
C ALA A 13 7.75 -4.22 -30.05
N THR A 14 8.06 -4.69 -28.85
CA THR A 14 8.73 -4.00 -27.75
C THR A 14 8.90 -2.48 -27.87
N THR A 15 8.09 -1.71 -27.14
CA THR A 15 8.49 -0.39 -26.63
C THR A 15 9.03 -0.52 -25.22
N ALA A 16 10.09 -1.33 -25.06
CA ALA A 16 11.00 -1.11 -23.95
C ALA A 16 11.75 0.18 -24.28
N LEU A 17 11.43 1.28 -23.59
CA LEU A 17 12.26 2.47 -23.59
C LEU A 17 13.68 2.03 -23.27
N ALA A 18 14.58 2.08 -24.25
CA ALA A 18 15.98 1.78 -24.08
C ALA A 18 16.53 2.73 -23.01
N ARG A 19 16.78 2.22 -21.80
CA ARG A 19 17.51 2.96 -20.77
C ARG A 19 18.87 3.32 -21.36
N SER A 20 19.19 4.60 -21.40
CA SER A 20 20.48 5.08 -21.90
C SER A 20 21.64 4.38 -21.17
N HIS A 21 22.53 3.74 -21.91
CA HIS A 21 23.76 3.15 -21.37
C HIS A 21 24.72 4.19 -20.77
N GLN A 22 24.45 5.50 -20.91
CA GLN A 22 25.32 6.57 -20.37
C GLN A 22 25.49 6.54 -18.84
N HIS A 23 24.68 5.75 -18.13
CA HIS A 23 24.74 5.62 -16.67
C HIS A 23 25.04 4.21 -16.19
N VAL A 24 25.24 3.24 -17.10
CA VAL A 24 25.61 1.87 -16.76
C VAL A 24 27.14 1.77 -16.79
N ASN A 25 27.76 1.19 -15.75
CA ASN A 25 29.21 1.01 -15.61
C ASN A 25 30.09 2.27 -15.47
N LYS A 26 29.55 3.43 -15.07
CA LYS A 26 30.41 4.53 -14.63
C LYS A 26 31.06 4.17 -13.29
N GLN A 27 32.38 3.92 -13.31
CA GLN A 27 33.17 3.90 -12.08
C GLN A 27 33.09 5.28 -11.43
N MET A 28 32.64 5.31 -10.18
CA MET A 28 32.67 6.55 -9.41
C MET A 28 34.13 6.97 -9.23
N PRO A 29 34.48 8.25 -9.46
CA PRO A 29 35.79 8.76 -9.09
C PRO A 29 36.07 8.44 -7.61
N GLU A 30 37.24 7.89 -7.27
CA GLU A 30 37.57 7.52 -5.88
C GLU A 30 37.43 8.70 -4.91
N ASP A 31 37.69 9.92 -5.40
CA ASP A 31 37.55 11.15 -4.64
C ASP A 31 36.07 11.51 -4.33
N ALA A 32 35.11 11.04 -5.14
CA ALA A 32 33.69 11.22 -4.85
C ALA A 32 33.22 10.33 -3.68
N VAL A 33 33.80 9.14 -3.53
CA VAL A 33 33.56 8.24 -2.40
C VAL A 33 34.21 8.78 -1.14
N GLN A 34 35.48 9.22 -1.22
CA GLN A 34 36.19 9.81 -0.08
C GLN A 34 35.56 11.12 0.43
N ARG A 35 35.07 12.00 -0.45
CA ARG A 35 34.37 13.23 -0.04
C ARG A 35 33.05 12.94 0.69
N ARG A 36 32.33 11.86 0.34
CA ARG A 36 31.13 11.44 1.05
C ARG A 36 31.43 10.90 2.45
N HIS A 37 32.56 10.22 2.63
CA HIS A 37 32.97 9.71 3.94
C HIS A 37 33.57 10.79 4.86
N ALA A 38 34.28 11.78 4.31
CA ALA A 38 34.93 12.82 5.10
C ALA A 38 33.95 13.88 5.66
N ASN A 39 32.82 14.11 4.99
CA ASN A 39 31.84 15.14 5.36
C ASN A 39 30.46 14.57 5.77
N ALA A 40 30.31 13.25 5.87
CA ALA A 40 29.12 12.69 6.47
C ALA A 40 29.15 13.01 7.98
N PRO A 41 28.17 13.74 8.53
CA PRO A 41 28.05 13.82 9.98
C PRO A 41 28.01 12.39 10.50
N HIS A 42 28.75 12.12 11.58
CA HIS A 42 28.67 10.85 12.28
C HIS A 42 27.25 10.75 12.86
N LEU A 43 26.33 10.24 12.04
CA LEU A 43 25.00 9.87 12.48
C LEU A 43 25.24 8.76 13.48
N GLN A 44 25.16 9.11 14.77
CA GLN A 44 24.99 8.10 15.79
C GLN A 44 23.86 7.17 15.33
N PRO A 45 23.95 5.85 15.54
CA PRO A 45 22.80 4.98 15.33
C PRO A 45 21.65 5.61 16.10
N ARG A 46 20.68 6.22 15.40
CA ARG A 46 19.45 6.62 16.05
C ARG A 46 18.94 5.33 16.66
N GLY A 47 18.82 5.30 18.00
CA GLY A 47 18.13 4.22 18.67
C GLY A 47 16.80 3.98 17.94
N LYS A 48 16.35 2.72 17.90
CA LYS A 48 15.05 2.38 17.30
C LYS A 48 14.05 3.46 17.72
N PRO A 49 13.36 4.12 16.77
CA PRO A 49 12.40 5.13 17.15
C PRO A 49 11.45 4.53 18.17
N ALA A 50 11.41 5.11 19.37
CA ALA A 50 10.46 4.72 20.41
C ALA A 50 9.11 5.32 20.03
N TYR A 51 8.53 4.77 18.97
CA TYR A 51 7.12 4.95 18.66
C TYR A 51 6.44 3.66 19.12
N GLY A 52 5.38 3.81 19.88
CA GLY A 52 4.79 2.73 20.66
C GLY A 52 4.77 3.14 22.11
N GLY A 53 3.62 3.64 22.55
CA GLY A 53 3.32 3.68 23.97
C GLY A 53 3.25 2.25 24.51
N PRO A 54 3.04 2.06 25.83
CA PRO A 54 2.53 0.77 26.28
C PRO A 54 1.29 0.42 25.46
N PRO A 55 1.14 -0.85 25.00
CA PRO A 55 0.01 -1.25 24.18
C PRO A 55 -1.30 -0.79 24.81
N SER A 56 -2.15 -0.15 23.98
CA SER A 56 -3.44 0.38 24.39
C SER A 56 -4.25 -0.66 25.17
N GLN A 57 -4.81 -0.27 26.32
CA GLN A 57 -5.67 -1.10 27.16
C GLN A 57 -7.09 -1.28 26.57
N GLY A 58 -7.32 -0.84 25.33
CA GLY A 58 -8.59 -0.95 24.63
C GLY A 58 -8.47 -0.67 23.14
N PRO A 59 -9.59 -0.69 22.39
CA PRO A 59 -9.57 -0.39 20.96
C PRO A 59 -9.13 1.04 20.68
N ILE A 60 -8.27 1.23 19.68
CA ILE A 60 -7.73 2.53 19.28
C ILE A 60 -8.80 3.39 18.61
N ILE A 61 -9.60 2.78 17.72
CA ILE A 61 -10.73 3.47 17.07
C ILE A 61 -12.07 3.13 17.72
N PRO A 62 -13.09 4.00 17.58
CA PRO A 62 -14.44 3.72 18.06
C PRO A 62 -14.96 2.39 17.53
N GLN A 63 -15.33 1.49 18.44
CA GLN A 63 -15.95 0.22 18.07
C GLN A 63 -17.44 0.42 17.84
N ASN A 64 -17.87 0.24 16.60
CA ASN A 64 -19.28 0.17 16.23
C ASN A 64 -19.57 -1.15 15.51
N ALA A 65 -20.84 -1.52 15.39
CA ALA A 65 -21.24 -2.82 14.82
C ALA A 65 -20.79 -3.01 13.36
N ASN A 66 -20.55 -1.93 12.60
CA ASN A 66 -20.05 -2.01 11.23
C ASN A 66 -18.53 -2.24 11.21
N ALA A 67 -17.76 -1.48 11.98
CA ALA A 67 -16.31 -1.62 12.08
C ALA A 67 -15.88 -3.02 12.58
N THR A 68 -16.59 -3.57 13.57
CA THR A 68 -16.22 -4.87 14.16
C THR A 68 -16.26 -6.05 13.19
N LYS A 69 -17.02 -5.94 12.08
CA LYS A 69 -17.11 -6.97 11.04
C LYS A 69 -15.78 -7.16 10.29
N PHE A 70 -14.97 -6.10 10.26
CA PHE A 70 -13.69 -6.06 9.55
C PHE A 70 -12.50 -6.37 10.46
N LYS A 71 -12.72 -6.57 11.77
CA LYS A 71 -11.64 -6.75 12.74
C LYS A 71 -10.80 -7.99 12.40
N VAL A 72 -9.49 -7.79 12.29
CA VAL A 72 -8.52 -8.88 12.11
C VAL A 72 -8.02 -9.32 13.49
N ASP A 73 -7.94 -10.63 13.70
CA ASP A 73 -7.27 -11.17 14.88
C ASP A 73 -5.75 -11.15 14.68
N GLY A 74 -5.10 -10.12 15.20
CA GLY A 74 -3.67 -9.91 15.07
C GLY A 74 -2.79 -10.99 15.69
N ASN A 75 -3.33 -11.88 16.54
CA ASN A 75 -2.61 -13.03 17.10
C ASN A 75 -2.72 -14.29 16.21
N ASN A 76 -3.63 -14.30 15.25
CA ASN A 76 -4.00 -15.49 14.49
C ASN A 76 -3.81 -15.30 12.98
N ILE A 77 -2.83 -14.49 12.58
CA ILE A 77 -2.40 -14.38 11.18
C ILE A 77 -1.47 -15.56 10.86
N PRO A 78 -1.76 -16.37 9.81
CA PRO A 78 -0.93 -17.51 9.46
C PRO A 78 0.54 -17.10 9.26
N PHE A 79 1.44 -17.85 9.90
CA PHE A 79 2.90 -17.67 9.83
C PHE A 79 3.44 -16.37 10.43
N VAL A 80 2.62 -15.62 11.15
CA VAL A 80 3.04 -14.48 11.97
C VAL A 80 3.00 -14.90 13.44
N ASP A 81 4.17 -14.98 14.06
CA ASP A 81 4.38 -15.51 15.41
C ASP A 81 4.41 -14.42 16.50
N PHE A 82 3.94 -13.22 16.15
CA PHE A 82 3.76 -12.08 17.04
C PHE A 82 2.42 -11.39 16.78
N ASN A 83 1.92 -10.67 17.78
CA ASN A 83 0.73 -9.86 17.61
C ASN A 83 1.03 -8.63 16.74
N VAL A 84 0.32 -8.48 15.62
CA VAL A 84 0.47 -7.31 14.72
C VAL A 84 -0.30 -6.07 15.20
N GLY A 85 -1.04 -6.18 16.30
CA GLY A 85 -1.86 -5.10 16.85
C GLY A 85 -3.29 -5.08 16.30
N GLU A 86 -4.00 -4.02 16.64
CA GLU A 86 -5.35 -3.77 16.13
C GLU A 86 -5.30 -3.46 14.63
N SER A 87 -6.15 -4.12 13.85
CA SER A 87 -6.33 -3.81 12.43
C SER A 87 -7.67 -4.28 11.90
N TYR A 88 -8.02 -3.75 10.74
CA TYR A 88 -9.29 -4.01 10.06
C TYR A 88 -9.04 -4.25 8.59
N ALA A 89 -9.60 -5.32 8.03
CA ALA A 89 -9.41 -5.64 6.62
C ALA A 89 -10.68 -6.22 6.01
N GLY A 90 -10.89 -5.96 4.73
CA GLY A 90 -11.99 -6.55 3.97
C GLY A 90 -12.36 -5.74 2.75
N LEU A 91 -13.55 -6.02 2.23
CA LEU A 91 -14.09 -5.39 1.03
C LEU A 91 -15.14 -4.35 1.41
N LEU A 92 -15.06 -3.17 0.79
CA LEU A 92 -16.11 -2.17 0.85
C LEU A 92 -16.53 -1.76 -0.58
N PRO A 93 -17.83 -1.53 -0.80
CA PRO A 93 -18.34 -1.17 -2.12
C PRO A 93 -17.95 0.26 -2.48
N ILE A 94 -17.75 0.50 -3.77
CA ILE A 94 -17.42 1.83 -4.31
C ILE A 94 -18.63 2.76 -4.43
N SER A 95 -19.85 2.29 -4.15
CA SER A 95 -21.07 3.09 -4.04
C SER A 95 -22.10 2.35 -3.19
N ASP A 96 -23.26 2.97 -2.98
CA ASP A 96 -24.40 2.36 -2.27
C ASP A 96 -25.33 1.54 -3.21
N GLU A 97 -24.91 1.32 -4.46
CA GLU A 97 -25.68 0.59 -5.47
C GLU A 97 -25.51 -0.93 -5.35
N ASP A 98 -26.51 -1.69 -5.82
CA ASP A 98 -26.43 -3.14 -5.90
C ASP A 98 -25.45 -3.61 -7.00
N ASP A 99 -24.85 -4.78 -6.79
CA ASP A 99 -23.89 -5.42 -7.71
C ASP A 99 -22.69 -4.53 -8.12
N VAL A 100 -22.30 -3.61 -7.24
CA VAL A 100 -21.17 -2.71 -7.47
C VAL A 100 -19.83 -3.36 -7.09
N SER A 101 -18.77 -3.03 -7.81
CA SER A 101 -17.40 -3.44 -7.49
C SER A 101 -16.99 -3.01 -6.07
N GLU A 102 -16.03 -3.73 -5.48
CA GLU A 102 -15.56 -3.49 -4.12
C GLU A 102 -14.05 -3.36 -4.11
N LEU A 103 -13.53 -2.46 -3.28
CA LEU A 103 -12.09 -2.35 -3.04
C LEU A 103 -11.73 -3.04 -1.74
N TYR A 104 -10.64 -3.79 -1.79
CA TYR A 104 -10.02 -4.39 -0.61
C TYR A 104 -9.15 -3.35 0.09
N PHE A 105 -9.23 -3.34 1.41
CA PHE A 105 -8.40 -2.51 2.25
C PHE A 105 -7.84 -3.28 3.43
N TRP A 106 -6.76 -2.75 3.99
CA TRP A 106 -6.28 -3.10 5.31
C TRP A 106 -5.90 -1.81 6.04
N PHE A 107 -6.52 -1.57 7.18
CA PHE A 107 -6.37 -0.38 8.01
C PHE A 107 -5.71 -0.74 9.33
N PHE A 108 -4.67 0.00 9.70
CA PHE A 108 -4.02 -0.08 11.00
C PHE A 108 -4.09 1.28 11.69
N PRO A 109 -4.88 1.41 12.77
CA PRO A 109 -4.83 2.60 13.59
C PRO A 109 -3.55 2.65 14.43
N SER A 110 -3.09 3.86 14.72
CA SER A 110 -1.88 4.14 15.48
C SER A 110 -2.19 4.35 16.95
N ASP A 111 -1.33 3.84 17.83
CA ASP A 111 -1.35 4.17 19.25
C ASP A 111 -0.70 5.53 19.56
N ASN A 112 -0.19 6.23 18.54
CA ASN A 112 0.37 7.57 18.68
C ASN A 112 -0.73 8.59 18.98
N PRO A 113 -0.77 9.19 20.19
CA PRO A 113 -1.81 10.14 20.56
C PRO A 113 -1.74 11.45 19.75
N SER A 114 -0.61 11.75 19.10
CA SER A 114 -0.47 12.92 18.23
C SER A 114 -1.03 12.72 16.82
N ALA A 115 -1.45 11.50 16.48
CA ALA A 115 -2.05 11.18 15.19
C ALA A 115 -3.52 10.76 15.33
N ASP A 116 -4.16 11.04 16.48
CA ASP A 116 -5.54 10.64 16.75
C ASP A 116 -6.56 11.29 15.80
N ASP A 117 -6.20 12.39 15.13
CA ASP A 117 -7.05 13.19 14.24
C ASP A 117 -6.75 13.07 12.74
N GLU A 118 -5.95 12.10 12.32
CA GLU A 118 -5.53 11.95 10.92
C GLU A 118 -5.60 10.52 10.38
N ILE A 119 -5.69 10.42 9.05
CA ILE A 119 -5.59 9.16 8.30
C ILE A 119 -4.64 9.39 7.14
N LEU A 120 -3.65 8.51 7.02
CA LEU A 120 -2.77 8.41 5.87
C LEU A 120 -3.22 7.26 4.98
N ILE A 121 -3.47 7.56 3.72
CA ILE A 121 -3.78 6.59 2.67
C ILE A 121 -2.48 6.24 1.95
N TRP A 122 -2.23 4.95 1.74
CA TRP A 122 -1.12 4.45 0.93
C TRP A 122 -1.65 3.73 -0.32
N LEU A 123 -1.09 4.11 -1.47
CA LEU A 123 -1.41 3.54 -2.78
C LEU A 123 -0.12 3.11 -3.50
N ASN A 124 0.01 1.82 -3.82
CA ASN A 124 1.02 1.38 -4.81
C ASN A 124 0.52 1.70 -6.23
N GLY A 125 1.46 1.80 -7.18
CA GLY A 125 1.21 2.21 -8.56
C GLY A 125 0.99 1.04 -9.53
N GLY A 126 1.83 0.95 -10.56
CA GLY A 126 1.75 -0.06 -11.62
C GLY A 126 1.50 0.55 -13.00
N PRO A 127 0.23 0.85 -13.39
CA PRO A 127 -1.02 0.76 -12.62
C PRO A 127 -1.48 -0.68 -12.33
N GLY A 128 -2.25 -0.85 -11.25
CA GLY A 128 -2.88 -2.11 -10.87
C GLY A 128 -2.05 -3.02 -9.96
N CYS A 129 -0.94 -2.53 -9.40
CA CYS A 129 -0.21 -3.23 -8.34
C CYS A 129 -0.99 -3.17 -7.03
N SER A 130 -0.89 -4.25 -6.25
CA SER A 130 -1.51 -4.35 -4.93
C SER A 130 -0.85 -3.41 -3.92
N SER A 131 -1.65 -2.66 -3.16
CA SER A 131 -1.14 -1.89 -2.02
C SER A 131 -0.72 -2.76 -0.83
N LEU A 132 -0.99 -4.07 -0.88
CA LEU A 132 -0.40 -5.00 0.09
C LEU A 132 1.08 -5.23 -0.15
N GLU A 133 1.62 -4.85 -1.30
CA GLU A 133 3.07 -4.74 -1.50
C GLU A 133 3.66 -3.76 -0.48
N GLY A 134 3.12 -2.54 -0.38
CA GLY A 134 3.53 -1.56 0.62
C GLY A 134 3.36 -2.04 2.05
N LEU A 135 2.23 -2.69 2.35
CA LEU A 135 1.96 -3.23 3.67
C LEU A 135 2.97 -4.32 4.05
N LEU A 136 3.22 -5.29 3.16
CA LEU A 136 4.01 -6.48 3.48
C LEU A 136 5.51 -6.29 3.25
N GLN A 137 5.94 -5.29 2.49
CA GLN A 137 7.34 -5.21 2.04
C GLN A 137 8.01 -3.87 2.29
N GLU A 138 7.23 -2.83 2.61
CA GLU A 138 7.73 -1.46 2.71
C GLU A 138 7.48 -0.87 4.11
N ASN A 139 6.27 -0.39 4.35
CA ASN A 139 5.95 0.50 5.47
C ASN A 139 4.90 -0.04 6.44
N GLY A 140 4.35 -1.23 6.19
CA GLY A 140 3.41 -1.87 7.12
C GLY A 140 4.07 -2.43 8.39
N PRO A 141 3.26 -3.02 9.29
CA PRO A 141 3.70 -3.42 10.63
C PRO A 141 4.58 -4.68 10.67
N PHE A 142 4.59 -5.43 9.58
CA PHE A 142 5.41 -6.63 9.43
C PHE A 142 5.89 -6.79 7.99
N ILE A 143 7.02 -7.47 7.84
CA ILE A 143 7.70 -7.64 6.55
C ILE A 143 7.65 -9.12 6.15
N TRP A 144 7.12 -9.38 4.96
CA TRP A 144 7.17 -10.65 4.26
C TRP A 144 7.90 -10.48 2.92
N GLN A 145 9.20 -10.81 2.92
CA GLN A 145 10.06 -10.66 1.73
C GLN A 145 9.75 -11.69 0.64
N TYR A 146 9.95 -11.30 -0.62
CA TYR A 146 9.83 -12.21 -1.76
C TYR A 146 10.71 -13.46 -1.60
N GLY A 147 10.16 -14.62 -1.96
CA GLY A 147 10.86 -15.90 -1.89
C GLY A 147 11.01 -16.48 -0.48
N THR A 148 10.40 -15.86 0.53
CA THR A 148 10.37 -16.41 1.90
C THR A 148 9.08 -17.19 2.16
N TYR A 149 9.21 -18.40 2.69
CA TYR A 149 8.06 -19.27 2.98
C TYR A 149 7.51 -19.08 4.40
N ARG A 150 8.38 -18.74 5.36
CA ARG A 150 8.06 -18.61 6.78
C ARG A 150 9.16 -17.83 7.51
N GLN A 151 9.20 -16.51 7.33
CA GLN A 151 10.12 -15.59 8.03
C GLN A 151 9.50 -14.18 8.09
N VAL A 152 8.24 -14.09 8.52
CA VAL A 152 7.63 -12.77 8.73
C VAL A 152 8.29 -12.14 9.95
N ILE A 153 8.78 -10.92 9.79
CA ILE A 153 9.43 -10.18 10.89
C ILE A 153 8.65 -8.90 11.20
N GLN A 154 8.68 -8.48 12.46
CA GLN A 154 8.16 -7.16 12.84
C GLN A 154 8.94 -6.07 12.10
N ASN A 155 8.23 -5.06 11.58
CA ASN A 155 8.86 -3.89 10.99
C ASN A 155 9.15 -2.84 12.09
N PRO A 156 10.42 -2.64 12.52
CA PRO A 156 10.73 -1.62 13.51
C PRO A 156 10.54 -0.18 13.00
N TYR A 157 10.34 0.01 11.70
CA TYR A 157 10.15 1.31 11.05
C TYR A 157 8.78 1.43 10.38
N THR A 158 7.79 0.68 10.86
CA THR A 158 6.42 0.79 10.35
C THR A 158 5.89 2.22 10.42
N TRP A 159 5.07 2.62 9.47
CA TRP A 159 4.40 3.92 9.50
C TRP A 159 3.22 3.97 10.47
N VAL A 160 2.72 2.81 10.92
CA VAL A 160 1.67 2.72 11.96
C VAL A 160 2.13 3.34 13.28
N ASN A 161 3.44 3.37 13.51
CA ASN A 161 4.06 4.05 14.64
C ASN A 161 3.94 5.59 14.57
N LEU A 162 3.71 6.14 13.38
CA LEU A 162 3.61 7.58 13.14
C LEU A 162 2.15 8.03 13.06
N THR A 163 1.31 7.28 12.35
CA THR A 163 -0.05 7.70 12.00
C THR A 163 -0.97 6.51 11.68
N ASN A 164 -2.28 6.75 11.55
CA ASN A 164 -3.24 5.73 11.15
C ASN A 164 -3.10 5.48 9.65
N VAL A 165 -2.77 4.26 9.23
CA VAL A 165 -2.47 3.97 7.82
C VAL A 165 -3.52 3.05 7.20
N LEU A 166 -4.04 3.48 6.05
CA LEU A 166 -5.00 2.76 5.22
C LEU A 166 -4.34 2.36 3.89
N TRP A 167 -4.07 1.06 3.71
CA TRP A 167 -3.65 0.50 2.42
C TRP A 167 -4.90 0.09 1.64
N VAL A 168 -5.00 0.53 0.37
CA VAL A 168 -6.16 0.24 -0.48
C VAL A 168 -5.70 -0.33 -1.82
N GLU A 169 -6.22 -1.49 -2.19
CA GLU A 169 -5.99 -2.08 -3.50
C GLU A 169 -6.95 -1.47 -4.53
N GLN A 170 -6.40 -0.73 -5.49
CA GLN A 170 -7.19 -0.04 -6.51
C GLN A 170 -6.45 -0.07 -7.87
N PRO A 171 -7.17 -0.01 -9.00
CA PRO A 171 -8.63 0.06 -9.15
C PRO A 171 -9.34 -1.29 -8.87
N ALA A 172 -10.66 -1.36 -9.08
CA ALA A 172 -11.41 -2.61 -8.95
C ALA A 172 -10.82 -3.71 -9.86
N GLY A 173 -10.54 -4.88 -9.27
CA GLY A 173 -9.84 -6.00 -9.92
C GLY A 173 -8.34 -6.10 -9.57
N THR A 174 -7.78 -5.13 -8.86
CA THR A 174 -6.40 -5.20 -8.33
C THR A 174 -6.35 -6.04 -7.05
N GLY A 175 -5.48 -7.05 -7.03
CA GLY A 175 -5.26 -7.88 -5.84
C GLY A 175 -6.53 -8.60 -5.38
N PHE A 176 -6.98 -8.32 -4.16
CA PHE A 176 -8.22 -8.86 -3.61
C PHE A 176 -9.46 -8.00 -3.92
N SER A 177 -9.31 -6.81 -4.49
CA SER A 177 -10.43 -5.96 -4.91
C SER A 177 -11.26 -6.64 -5.99
N GLN A 178 -12.58 -6.68 -5.78
CA GLN A 178 -13.50 -7.44 -6.62
C GLN A 178 -14.13 -6.56 -7.70
N LYS A 179 -14.08 -7.05 -8.94
CA LYS A 179 -14.85 -6.48 -10.04
C LYS A 179 -16.21 -7.18 -10.14
N LYS A 180 -17.30 -6.40 -10.11
CA LYS A 180 -18.68 -6.89 -10.25
C LYS A 180 -19.37 -6.24 -11.46
N GLY A 181 -20.63 -5.80 -11.33
CA GLY A 181 -21.41 -5.15 -12.37
C GLY A 181 -20.90 -3.77 -12.81
N THR A 182 -19.96 -3.17 -12.07
CA THR A 182 -19.33 -1.89 -12.48
C THR A 182 -18.42 -2.08 -13.70
N PRO A 183 -18.56 -1.24 -14.75
CA PRO A 183 -17.61 -1.20 -15.85
C PRO A 183 -16.17 -0.96 -15.37
N SER A 184 -15.20 -1.52 -16.11
CA SER A 184 -13.78 -1.20 -15.85
C SER A 184 -13.54 0.29 -16.03
N ALA A 185 -12.81 0.89 -15.09
CA ALA A 185 -12.30 2.24 -15.26
C ALA A 185 -11.33 2.27 -16.47
N THR A 186 -11.48 3.28 -17.30
CA THR A 186 -10.72 3.48 -18.55
C THR A 186 -9.76 4.66 -18.49
N ASN A 187 -9.81 5.46 -17.42
CA ASN A 187 -8.97 6.62 -17.18
C ASN A 187 -8.87 6.92 -15.66
N GLU A 188 -7.95 7.80 -15.28
CA GLU A 188 -7.63 8.15 -13.89
C GLU A 188 -8.80 8.84 -13.18
N LEU A 189 -9.66 9.57 -13.90
CA LEU A 189 -10.84 10.22 -13.31
C LEU A 189 -11.88 9.18 -12.86
N GLU A 190 -12.08 8.13 -13.66
CA GLU A 190 -12.95 7.01 -13.28
C GLU A 190 -12.36 6.22 -12.11
N VAL A 191 -11.04 5.99 -12.09
CA VAL A 191 -10.36 5.36 -10.95
C VAL A 191 -10.54 6.19 -9.67
N ALA A 192 -10.33 7.50 -9.75
CA ALA A 192 -10.50 8.42 -8.63
C ALA A 192 -11.97 8.44 -8.13
N ALA A 193 -12.95 8.37 -9.03
CA ALA A 193 -14.35 8.31 -8.67
C ALA A 193 -14.70 7.01 -7.91
N GLN A 194 -14.18 5.86 -8.36
CA GLN A 194 -14.33 4.59 -7.65
C GLN A 194 -13.71 4.65 -6.25
N PHE A 195 -12.48 5.18 -6.16
CA PHE A 195 -11.78 5.35 -4.89
C PHE A 195 -12.53 6.27 -3.92
N LEU A 196 -13.04 7.41 -4.40
CA LEU A 196 -13.77 8.37 -3.57
C LEU A 196 -15.04 7.75 -2.97
N GLY A 197 -15.78 6.96 -3.75
CA GLY A 197 -16.97 6.28 -3.27
C GLY A 197 -16.64 5.19 -2.23
N PHE A 198 -15.59 4.40 -2.46
CA PHE A 198 -15.04 3.49 -1.44
C PHE A 198 -14.65 4.25 -0.16
N PHE A 199 -13.93 5.38 -0.30
CA PHE A 199 -13.39 6.10 0.85
C PHE A 199 -14.48 6.74 1.70
N LYS A 200 -15.56 7.24 1.07
CA LYS A 200 -16.77 7.66 1.78
C LYS A 200 -17.32 6.50 2.62
N ASN A 201 -17.49 5.32 2.03
CA ASN A 201 -18.03 4.15 2.71
C ASN A 201 -17.11 3.65 3.83
N PHE A 202 -15.80 3.77 3.67
CA PHE A 202 -14.82 3.53 4.72
C PHE A 202 -15.01 4.50 5.90
N VAL A 203 -15.04 5.81 5.65
CA VAL A 203 -15.23 6.83 6.69
C VAL A 203 -16.53 6.61 7.45
N ASP A 204 -17.63 6.30 6.75
CA ASP A 204 -18.94 6.03 7.35
C ASP A 204 -18.93 4.74 8.19
N THR A 205 -18.29 3.68 7.69
CA THR A 205 -18.17 2.38 8.38
C THR A 205 -17.42 2.50 9.70
N PHE A 206 -16.29 3.23 9.69
CA PHE A 206 -15.40 3.34 10.85
C PHE A 206 -15.70 4.55 11.74
N GLY A 207 -16.65 5.41 11.38
CA GLY A 207 -16.98 6.61 12.15
C GLY A 207 -15.81 7.59 12.23
N LEU A 208 -15.06 7.73 11.13
CA LEU A 208 -13.83 8.52 11.07
C LEU A 208 -14.03 9.87 10.37
N GLN A 209 -15.18 10.50 10.60
CA GLN A 209 -15.46 11.83 10.08
C GLN A 209 -14.55 12.89 10.73
N ASN A 210 -14.33 14.01 10.03
CA ASN A 210 -13.56 15.16 10.51
C ASN A 210 -12.07 14.84 10.81
N ARG A 211 -11.48 13.88 10.09
CA ARG A 211 -10.04 13.59 10.15
C ARG A 211 -9.28 14.34 9.05
N LYS A 212 -8.04 14.71 9.33
CA LYS A 212 -7.10 15.17 8.29
C LYS A 212 -6.71 13.99 7.42
N ILE A 213 -6.77 14.15 6.11
CA ILE A 213 -6.45 13.08 5.16
C ILE A 213 -5.14 13.41 4.45
N TYR A 214 -4.19 12.49 4.51
CA TYR A 214 -2.97 12.53 3.71
C TYR A 214 -3.03 11.41 2.69
N ILE A 215 -2.91 11.76 1.40
CA ILE A 215 -2.83 10.76 0.34
C ILE A 215 -1.37 10.61 -0.03
N THR A 216 -0.87 9.39 0.06
CA THR A 216 0.50 9.03 -0.26
C THR A 216 0.52 7.80 -1.14
N GLY A 217 1.62 7.60 -1.84
CA GLY A 217 1.79 6.45 -2.70
C GLY A 217 3.10 6.51 -3.45
N GLU A 218 3.30 5.52 -4.30
CA GLU A 218 4.50 5.41 -5.11
C GLU A 218 4.21 5.08 -6.57
N SER A 219 5.20 5.35 -7.43
CA SER A 219 5.13 5.05 -8.86
C SER A 219 3.92 5.72 -9.54
N TYR A 220 3.07 4.97 -10.23
CA TYR A 220 1.87 5.47 -10.91
C TYR A 220 0.85 6.15 -9.97
N ALA A 221 0.94 5.95 -8.65
CA ALA A 221 0.08 6.68 -7.70
C ALA A 221 0.36 8.20 -7.66
N GLY A 222 1.38 8.69 -8.37
CA GLY A 222 1.62 10.12 -8.57
C GLY A 222 0.75 10.78 -9.67
N TYR A 223 -0.06 10.00 -10.39
CA TYR A 223 -1.04 10.48 -11.38
C TYR A 223 -2.41 10.69 -10.72
#